data_AF-A0A5Q3LC67-F1
#
_entry.id   AF-A0A5Q3LC67-F1
#
_cell.length_a   1.000
_cell.length_b   1.000
_cell.length_c   1.000
_cell.angle_alpha   90.00
_cell.angle_beta   90.00
_cell.angle_gamma   90.00
#
_symmetry.space_group_name_H-M   'P 1'
#
loop_
_entity.id
_entity.type
_entity.pdbx_description
1 polymer ?
#
loop_
_entity_poly.entity_id
_entity_poly.type
_entity_poly.pdbx_seq_one_letter_code
_entity_poly.pdbx_strand_id
1 'polypeptide(L)'
;MAAKSCPHCGEKVYAGVKFCANCGIEVNPIKETEDRVGKAAYYVLSQRAGRNQQKLQQQTIAHVMVTDQLADGSLPNIKRLEVREGTFTVLYSPFHGPLMLEPGEHEISDLGVGAEKSFEAGKTTQRAYICTVARNPLVTEFVLPDAISAREASDARDLAAHTDLTQRDQQITIAQHTLTSLSMRTADDILGGATMQLVLRCTNPAPMISMLFSSRFDNLSPQEKQIFSSQRQNPKYKGSIGALFSYSYDFVKHAFGMSSGPKIPNTIAFSISMWDLWTQFRMEFAGAIIQSIRNETAQSLYDTVEVRDRVAEDISKIMTDSIRLFGMKVDRVSSFRFISPQYEKMLEGRMKNALDRAELSDLEEAEDIQTERDEIAKKSGARQADNAKFNKTLEAEKERHGIGQDRETQRLKNEVHIEQVDHKHLVDAKEFNHEQSKLEAAERTRMQLEFEKGEMQHRLTSQKDDLQFQKLERMMELQAKQYELEDQRSDRQLDRKLRHEDAEFQRRVTLLKEYAGLPEDSILTIAVAENPKLVQAYTATMKAKGQDEQLTMQKQFRKDIESIYGVNTKQTHELLIEAARQLGSVYTAQAAGKHQASQAEAAITQQPRELPTSPANEKET
;
A
#
# COMPACT_ATOMS: atom_id res chain seq x y z
N MET A 1 -3.38 -29.47 26.18
CA MET A 1 -2.52 -28.93 25.10
C MET A 1 -1.37 -29.89 24.90
N ALA A 2 -1.24 -30.53 23.73
CA ALA A 2 -0.22 -31.56 23.51
C ALA A 2 1.16 -30.90 23.28
N ALA A 3 2.12 -31.16 24.15
CA ALA A 3 3.51 -30.77 23.95
C ALA A 3 4.12 -31.62 22.82
N LYS A 4 4.72 -30.99 21.81
CA LYS A 4 5.53 -31.67 20.80
C LYS A 4 6.99 -31.70 21.26
N SER A 5 7.77 -32.67 20.81
CA SER A 5 9.21 -32.75 21.06
C SER A 5 9.97 -32.43 19.77
N CYS A 6 11.09 -31.71 19.88
CA CYS A 6 11.91 -31.34 18.75
C CYS A 6 12.44 -32.60 18.05
N PRO A 7 12.27 -32.75 16.73
CA PRO A 7 12.73 -33.94 16.00
C PRO A 7 14.25 -34.08 15.96
N HIS A 8 15.00 -33.01 16.24
CA HIS A 8 16.46 -33.01 16.18
C HIS A 8 17.14 -33.21 17.55
N CYS A 9 16.67 -32.55 18.61
CA CYS A 9 17.30 -32.64 19.94
C CYS A 9 16.44 -33.30 21.02
N GLY A 10 15.17 -33.62 20.73
CA GLY A 10 14.25 -34.28 21.66
C GLY A 10 13.62 -33.36 22.72
N GLU A 11 14.03 -32.09 22.81
CA GLU A 11 13.53 -31.15 23.80
C GLU A 11 12.03 -30.85 23.62
N LYS A 12 11.28 -30.66 24.72
CA LYS A 12 9.87 -30.30 24.66
C LYS A 12 9.72 -28.88 24.10
N VAL A 13 8.92 -28.72 23.06
CA VAL A 13 8.60 -27.45 22.39
C VAL A 13 7.11 -27.15 22.52
N TYR A 14 6.81 -25.86 22.72
CA TYR A 14 5.44 -25.38 22.81
C TYR A 14 4.69 -25.53 21.48
N ALA A 15 3.37 -25.60 21.52
CA ALA A 15 2.58 -25.65 20.30
C ALA A 15 2.68 -24.30 19.55
N GLY A 16 3.05 -24.33 18.27
CA GLY A 16 3.17 -23.13 17.42
C GLY A 16 4.60 -22.61 17.19
N VAL A 17 5.61 -23.14 17.88
CA VAL A 17 7.01 -22.70 17.65
C VAL A 17 7.58 -23.40 16.43
N LYS A 18 8.03 -22.62 15.43
CA LYS A 18 8.64 -23.16 14.21
C LYS A 18 10.06 -23.66 14.43
N PHE A 19 10.81 -23.08 15.36
CA PHE A 19 12.20 -23.46 15.66
C PHE A 19 12.36 -23.90 17.11
N CYS A 20 13.26 -24.85 17.34
CA CYS A 20 13.57 -25.32 18.69
C CYS A 20 14.46 -24.32 19.41
N ALA A 21 14.02 -23.84 20.58
CA ALA A 21 14.81 -22.93 21.41
C ALA A 21 16.15 -23.52 21.89
N ASN A 22 16.28 -24.85 21.92
CA ASN A 22 17.49 -25.52 22.37
C ASN A 22 18.53 -25.69 21.24
N CYS A 23 18.10 -26.15 20.05
CA CYS A 23 19.03 -26.44 18.95
C CYS A 23 18.92 -25.51 17.73
N GLY A 24 17.98 -24.57 17.74
CA GLY A 24 17.75 -23.60 16.65
C GLY A 24 17.15 -24.20 15.37
N ILE A 25 16.89 -25.50 15.34
CA ILE A 25 16.43 -26.22 14.15
C ILE A 25 14.91 -26.23 14.07
N GLU A 26 14.39 -26.15 12.84
CA GLU A 26 12.97 -26.13 12.55
C GLU A 26 12.26 -27.41 13.03
N VAL A 27 11.18 -27.25 13.79
CA VAL A 27 10.39 -28.30 14.42
C VAL A 27 9.39 -28.91 13.43
N ASN A 28 8.99 -28.15 12.40
CA ASN A 28 8.20 -28.64 11.26
C ASN A 28 8.87 -28.20 9.96
N PRO A 29 9.73 -29.01 9.35
CA PRO A 29 10.26 -28.68 8.03
C PRO A 29 9.10 -28.73 7.02
N ILE A 30 8.67 -27.60 6.47
CA ILE A 30 7.74 -27.55 5.32
C ILE A 30 8.54 -27.84 4.04
N LYS A 31 9.35 -28.90 4.06
CA LYS A 31 10.45 -29.10 3.11
C LYS A 31 10.01 -29.37 1.67
N GLU A 32 8.86 -29.98 1.41
CA GLU A 32 8.51 -30.38 0.04
C GLU A 32 7.89 -29.26 -0.80
N THR A 33 7.26 -28.27 -0.17
CA THR A 33 6.80 -27.06 -0.86
C THR A 33 7.88 -25.99 -0.84
N GLU A 34 8.55 -25.73 0.29
CA GLU A 34 9.57 -24.68 0.43
C GLU A 34 10.77 -24.82 -0.52
N ASP A 35 11.21 -26.03 -0.88
CA ASP A 35 12.42 -26.18 -1.70
C ASP A 35 12.20 -25.81 -3.19
N ARG A 36 10.94 -25.83 -3.67
CA ARG A 36 10.55 -25.39 -5.02
C ARG A 36 9.93 -23.99 -5.02
N VAL A 37 9.02 -23.73 -4.08
CA VAL A 37 8.31 -22.45 -3.84
C VAL A 37 9.28 -21.38 -3.36
N GLY A 38 10.13 -21.73 -2.39
CA GLY A 38 11.13 -20.85 -1.80
C GLY A 38 12.25 -20.50 -2.76
N LYS A 39 12.72 -21.42 -3.62
CA LYS A 39 13.76 -21.14 -4.65
C LYS A 39 13.25 -20.29 -5.80
N ALA A 40 12.02 -20.53 -6.27
CA ALA A 40 11.43 -19.75 -7.36
C ALA A 40 11.03 -18.33 -6.90
N ALA A 41 10.40 -18.19 -5.73
CA ALA A 41 10.18 -16.88 -5.12
C ALA A 41 11.51 -16.21 -4.73
N TYR A 42 12.52 -16.96 -4.25
CA TYR A 42 13.87 -16.45 -4.00
C TYR A 42 14.51 -15.89 -5.27
N TYR A 43 14.38 -16.56 -6.42
CA TYR A 43 14.90 -16.07 -7.70
C TYR A 43 14.22 -14.75 -8.11
N VAL A 44 12.89 -14.68 -8.07
CA VAL A 44 12.16 -13.46 -8.47
C VAL A 44 12.36 -12.31 -7.48
N LEU A 45 12.37 -12.58 -6.17
CA LEU A 45 12.63 -11.59 -5.12
C LEU A 45 14.09 -11.09 -5.16
N SER A 46 15.07 -11.93 -5.49
CA SER A 46 16.50 -11.54 -5.60
C SER A 46 16.83 -10.81 -6.90
N GLN A 47 16.20 -11.16 -8.03
CA GLN A 47 16.43 -10.55 -9.35
C GLN A 47 16.07 -9.05 -9.42
N ARG A 48 15.07 -8.58 -8.65
CA ARG A 48 14.71 -7.15 -8.55
C ARG A 48 15.25 -6.46 -7.30
N ALA A 49 15.60 -7.21 -6.25
CA ALA A 49 16.27 -6.67 -5.08
C ALA A 49 17.72 -6.26 -5.35
N GLY A 50 18.25 -6.28 -6.57
CA GLY A 50 19.66 -6.01 -6.85
C GLY A 50 20.26 -4.79 -6.11
N ARG A 51 19.52 -3.67 -5.99
CA ARG A 51 19.97 -2.52 -5.17
C ARG A 51 19.90 -2.77 -3.67
N ASN A 52 18.83 -3.38 -3.16
CA ASN A 52 18.72 -3.70 -1.74
C ASN A 52 19.69 -4.83 -1.34
N GLN A 53 19.73 -5.90 -2.11
CA GLN A 53 20.72 -6.97 -2.02
C GLN A 53 22.15 -6.45 -2.04
N GLN A 54 22.52 -5.56 -2.97
CA GLN A 54 23.86 -4.96 -2.96
C GLN A 54 24.13 -4.16 -1.67
N LYS A 55 23.17 -3.33 -1.22
CA LYS A 55 23.29 -2.60 0.06
C LYS A 55 23.46 -3.56 1.25
N LEU A 56 22.65 -4.61 1.32
CA LEU A 56 22.67 -5.62 2.38
C LEU A 56 23.96 -6.47 2.35
N GLN A 57 24.48 -6.75 1.16
CA GLN A 57 25.75 -7.47 0.98
C GLN A 57 26.96 -6.61 1.38
N GLN A 58 26.90 -5.29 1.16
CA GLN A 58 27.95 -4.35 1.57
C GLN A 58 27.96 -4.10 3.08
N GLN A 59 26.82 -4.21 3.75
CA GLN A 59 26.72 -4.05 5.20
C GLN A 59 27.20 -5.31 5.93
N THR A 60 28.46 -5.30 6.37
CA THR A 60 29.03 -6.39 7.16
C THR A 60 28.51 -6.37 8.60
N ILE A 61 28.04 -7.51 9.10
CA ILE A 61 27.52 -7.67 10.47
C ILE A 61 28.49 -8.43 11.38
N ALA A 62 29.30 -9.32 10.80
CA ALA A 62 30.28 -10.11 11.54
C ALA A 62 31.52 -10.38 10.68
N HIS A 63 32.68 -10.41 11.34
CA HIS A 63 33.93 -10.91 10.78
C HIS A 63 34.27 -12.23 11.47
N VAL A 64 34.53 -13.26 10.67
CA VAL A 64 34.93 -14.58 11.16
C VAL A 64 36.35 -14.82 10.72
N MET A 65 37.21 -15.13 11.68
CA MET A 65 38.56 -15.62 11.45
C MET A 65 38.63 -17.08 11.90
N VAL A 66 39.04 -17.95 11.00
CA VAL A 66 39.31 -19.37 11.24
C VAL A 66 40.80 -19.54 11.33
N THR A 67 41.27 -20.15 12.41
CA THR A 67 42.70 -20.39 12.62
C THR A 67 42.91 -21.80 13.16
N ASP A 68 44.11 -22.34 12.96
CA ASP A 68 44.51 -23.60 13.56
C ASP A 68 44.67 -23.43 15.07
N GLN A 69 44.26 -24.45 15.80
CA GLN A 69 44.48 -24.60 17.23
C GLN A 69 45.30 -25.87 17.45
N LEU A 70 46.43 -25.72 18.14
CA LEU A 70 47.28 -26.84 18.50
C LEU A 70 46.62 -27.69 19.59
N ALA A 71 47.13 -28.91 19.80
CA ALA A 71 46.59 -29.84 20.79
C ALA A 71 46.76 -29.34 22.24
N ASP A 72 47.70 -28.42 22.48
CA ASP A 72 47.88 -27.69 23.73
C ASP A 72 46.90 -26.52 23.90
N GLY A 73 46.00 -26.32 22.93
CA GLY A 73 45.01 -25.26 22.88
C GLY A 73 45.53 -23.89 22.43
N SER A 74 46.83 -23.76 22.16
CA SER A 74 47.40 -22.51 21.68
C SER A 74 47.00 -22.21 20.23
N LEU A 75 46.94 -20.91 19.90
CA LEU A 75 46.72 -20.42 18.54
C LEU A 75 48.07 -19.93 17.99
N PRO A 76 48.79 -20.71 17.17
CA PRO A 76 50.21 -20.49 16.89
C PRO A 76 50.51 -19.17 16.18
N ASN A 77 49.52 -18.61 15.48
CA ASN A 77 49.64 -17.36 14.72
C ASN A 77 49.06 -16.15 15.44
N ILE A 78 48.48 -16.32 16.62
CA ILE A 78 47.82 -15.24 17.36
C ILE A 78 48.36 -15.30 18.80
N LYS A 79 49.15 -14.31 19.18
CA LYS A 79 49.68 -14.20 20.56
C LYS A 79 48.74 -13.39 21.46
N ARG A 80 48.17 -12.33 20.90
CA ARG A 80 47.26 -11.41 21.56
C ARG A 80 46.04 -11.20 20.69
N LEU A 81 44.88 -11.20 21.33
CA LEU A 81 43.61 -10.90 20.70
C LEU A 81 43.08 -9.58 21.28
N GLU A 82 43.05 -8.55 20.46
CA GLU A 82 42.48 -7.25 20.83
C GLU A 82 40.97 -7.27 20.56
N VAL A 83 40.17 -7.10 21.61
CA VAL A 83 38.71 -6.98 21.52
C VAL A 83 38.34 -5.50 21.64
N ARG A 84 37.82 -4.94 20.55
CA ARG A 84 37.48 -3.52 20.48
C ARG A 84 36.20 -3.21 21.25
N GLU A 85 36.17 -2.05 21.89
CA GLU A 85 34.92 -1.49 22.43
C GLU A 85 33.87 -1.32 21.31
N GLY A 86 32.62 -1.66 21.62
CA GLY A 86 31.53 -1.63 20.64
C GLY A 86 31.44 -2.86 19.73
N THR A 87 32.22 -3.92 20.00
CA THR A 87 32.07 -5.24 19.37
C THR A 87 31.87 -6.33 20.41
N PHE A 88 31.21 -7.42 19.99
CA PHE A 88 31.29 -8.69 20.71
C PHE A 88 32.29 -9.59 19.99
N THR A 89 33.23 -10.17 20.72
CA THR A 89 34.13 -11.20 20.18
C THR A 89 33.84 -12.52 20.87
N VAL A 90 33.56 -13.55 20.06
CA VAL A 90 33.31 -14.92 20.54
C VAL A 90 34.37 -15.84 19.98
N LEU A 91 35.05 -16.55 20.86
CA LEU A 91 35.95 -17.64 20.52
C LEU A 91 35.18 -18.96 20.61
N TYR A 92 35.15 -19.68 19.49
CA TYR A 92 34.68 -21.05 19.42
C TYR A 92 35.88 -21.97 19.25
N SER A 93 36.10 -22.82 20.25
CA SER A 93 37.10 -23.86 20.24
C SER A 93 36.41 -25.24 20.32
N PRO A 94 37.02 -26.31 19.81
CA PRO A 94 36.56 -27.67 20.07
C PRO A 94 36.77 -28.12 21.51
N PHE A 95 37.68 -27.46 22.25
CA PHE A 95 37.97 -27.80 23.64
C PHE A 95 36.96 -27.15 24.60
N HIS A 96 36.39 -26.01 24.22
CA HIS A 96 35.50 -25.20 25.08
C HIS A 96 34.20 -24.82 24.36
N GLY A 97 33.14 -24.51 25.12
CA GLY A 97 31.95 -23.88 24.56
C GLY A 97 32.24 -22.48 23.97
N PRO A 98 31.23 -21.78 23.42
CA PRO A 98 31.38 -20.38 23.02
C PRO A 98 31.91 -19.55 24.20
N LEU A 99 33.12 -19.00 24.06
CA LEU A 99 33.71 -18.10 25.03
C LEU A 99 33.53 -16.67 24.54
N MET A 100 32.71 -15.88 25.25
CA MET A 100 32.54 -14.46 24.96
C MET A 100 33.63 -13.66 25.67
N LEU A 101 34.37 -12.87 24.90
CA LEU A 101 35.48 -12.06 25.40
C LEU A 101 35.01 -10.64 25.72
N GLU A 102 35.48 -10.11 26.84
CA GLU A 102 35.24 -8.71 27.21
C GLU A 102 36.15 -7.77 26.39
N PRO A 103 35.79 -6.48 26.23
CA PRO A 103 36.67 -5.51 25.59
C PRO A 103 38.04 -5.41 26.29
N GLY A 104 39.13 -5.39 25.52
CA GLY A 104 40.50 -5.36 26.04
C GLY A 104 41.47 -6.22 25.25
N GLU A 105 42.74 -6.23 25.66
CA GLU A 105 43.74 -7.16 25.15
C GLU A 105 43.71 -8.47 25.94
N HIS A 106 43.59 -9.59 25.24
CA HIS A 106 43.61 -10.92 25.84
C HIS A 106 44.82 -11.69 25.33
N GLU A 107 45.68 -12.16 26.24
CA GLU A 107 46.70 -13.15 25.91
C GLU A 107 46.05 -14.52 25.76
N ILE A 108 46.35 -15.21 24.66
CA ILE A 108 45.68 -16.49 24.35
C ILE A 108 46.07 -17.60 25.32
N SER A 109 47.23 -17.50 25.96
CA SER A 109 47.63 -18.34 27.10
C SER A 109 46.65 -18.23 28.27
N ASP A 110 46.12 -17.03 28.51
CA ASP A 110 45.34 -16.69 29.71
C ASP A 110 43.86 -16.99 29.52
N LEU A 111 43.40 -17.07 28.26
CA LEU A 111 42.05 -17.49 27.90
C LEU A 111 41.76 -18.97 28.22
N GLY A 112 42.75 -19.70 28.76
CA GLY A 112 42.60 -21.07 29.21
C GLY A 112 42.19 -22.03 28.10
N VAL A 113 42.45 -21.69 26.83
CA VAL A 113 41.99 -22.49 25.67
C VAL A 113 42.72 -23.84 25.55
N GLY A 114 43.72 -24.06 26.41
CA GLY A 114 44.40 -25.33 26.63
C GLY A 114 43.58 -26.33 27.43
N ALA A 115 43.67 -27.61 27.06
CA ALA A 115 43.00 -28.68 27.76
C ALA A 115 43.65 -28.92 29.14
N GLU A 116 42.86 -28.85 30.23
CA GLU A 116 43.26 -29.36 31.56
C GLU A 116 43.53 -30.88 31.56
N LYS A 117 43.22 -31.58 30.47
CA LYS A 117 43.50 -33.01 30.30
C LYS A 117 44.24 -33.23 28.99
N SER A 118 45.47 -33.72 29.11
CA SER A 118 46.31 -34.19 28.01
C SER A 118 45.51 -35.09 27.06
N PHE A 119 45.02 -34.53 25.95
CA PHE A 119 44.67 -35.33 24.79
C PHE A 119 45.97 -35.97 24.32
N GLU A 120 45.95 -37.29 24.10
CA GLU A 120 47.08 -38.04 23.59
C GLU A 120 47.71 -37.27 22.41
N ALA A 121 49.04 -37.15 22.44
CA ALA A 121 49.87 -36.37 21.53
C ALA A 121 49.86 -36.91 20.08
N GLY A 122 48.68 -37.03 19.49
CA GLY A 122 48.47 -37.16 18.06
C GLY A 122 48.45 -35.77 17.43
N LYS A 123 49.18 -35.61 16.32
CA LYS A 123 49.39 -34.38 15.54
C LYS A 123 48.12 -33.80 14.87
N THR A 124 46.95 -33.88 15.50
CA THR A 124 45.72 -33.33 14.93
C THR A 124 45.58 -31.88 15.37
N THR A 125 46.04 -30.95 14.53
CA THR A 125 45.62 -29.56 14.61
C THR A 125 44.10 -29.51 14.50
N GLN A 126 43.45 -28.92 15.50
CA GLN A 126 42.01 -28.63 15.43
C GLN A 126 41.82 -27.18 15.01
N ARG A 127 40.58 -26.70 14.87
CA ARG A 127 40.33 -25.33 14.40
C ARG A 127 39.65 -24.51 15.48
N ALA A 128 40.00 -23.25 15.57
CA ALA A 128 39.27 -22.26 16.35
C ALA A 128 38.63 -21.22 15.41
N TYR A 129 37.43 -20.77 15.77
CA TYR A 129 36.75 -19.68 15.09
C TYR A 129 36.67 -18.48 16.03
N ILE A 130 37.24 -17.36 15.60
CA ILE A 130 37.16 -16.07 16.28
C ILE A 130 36.15 -15.23 15.50
N CYS A 131 35.00 -14.99 16.09
CA CYS A 131 33.90 -14.26 15.47
C CYS A 131 33.73 -12.90 16.15
N THR A 132 33.92 -11.82 15.40
CA THR A 132 33.73 -10.45 15.87
C THR A 132 32.44 -9.90 15.27
N VAL A 133 31.50 -9.46 16.11
CA VAL A 133 30.18 -8.97 15.72
C VAL A 133 30.02 -7.53 16.20
N ALA A 134 29.45 -6.66 15.37
CA ALA A 134 29.17 -5.29 15.79
C ALA A 134 28.10 -5.25 16.91
N ARG A 135 28.37 -4.54 18.00
CA ARG A 135 27.39 -4.28 19.08
C ARG A 135 26.53 -3.06 18.78
N ASN A 136 27.02 -2.16 17.92
CA ASN A 136 26.34 -0.94 17.54
C ASN A 136 25.01 -1.24 16.81
N PRO A 137 24.01 -0.35 16.94
CA PRO A 137 22.76 -0.50 16.21
C PRO A 137 22.99 -0.52 14.69
N LEU A 138 22.49 -1.56 14.04
CA LEU A 138 22.53 -1.77 12.60
C LEU A 138 21.24 -1.21 12.02
N VAL A 139 21.34 -0.10 11.30
CA VAL A 139 20.20 0.48 10.58
C VAL A 139 20.17 -0.11 9.18
N THR A 140 19.05 -0.72 8.81
CA THR A 140 18.92 -1.41 7.53
C THR A 140 17.52 -1.26 6.97
N GLU A 141 17.46 -0.99 5.66
CA GLU A 141 16.22 -0.94 4.89
C GLU A 141 15.92 -2.32 4.29
N PHE A 142 14.72 -2.84 4.57
CA PHE A 142 14.22 -4.09 4.04
C PHE A 142 13.06 -3.80 3.09
N VAL A 143 13.04 -4.53 1.97
CA VAL A 143 12.02 -4.38 0.93
C VAL A 143 11.39 -5.73 0.69
N LEU A 144 10.08 -5.81 0.87
CA LEU A 144 9.23 -6.90 0.44
C LEU A 144 8.50 -6.47 -0.84
N PRO A 145 8.85 -7.05 -2.00
CA PRO A 145 8.12 -6.86 -3.24
C PRO A 145 6.69 -7.37 -3.15
N ASP A 146 5.78 -6.78 -3.92
CA ASP A 146 4.46 -7.30 -4.21
C ASP A 146 4.48 -8.29 -5.38
N ALA A 147 3.47 -9.16 -5.48
CA ALA A 147 3.33 -10.10 -6.59
C ALA A 147 3.20 -9.43 -7.96
N ILE A 148 2.65 -8.21 -8.02
CA ILE A 148 2.37 -7.52 -9.29
C ILE A 148 3.65 -6.91 -9.84
N SER A 149 4.41 -6.18 -9.03
CA SER A 149 5.75 -5.75 -9.46
C SER A 149 6.66 -6.94 -9.70
N ALA A 150 6.52 -8.06 -8.97
CA ALA A 150 7.30 -9.26 -9.26
C ALA A 150 6.96 -9.86 -10.65
N ARG A 151 5.68 -9.81 -11.05
CA ARG A 151 5.19 -10.27 -12.36
C ARG A 151 5.66 -9.38 -13.50
N GLU A 152 5.44 -8.07 -13.41
CA GLU A 152 5.88 -7.11 -14.44
C GLU A 152 7.40 -7.16 -14.67
N ALA A 153 8.18 -7.52 -13.65
CA ALA A 153 9.63 -7.71 -13.77
C ALA A 153 10.03 -8.99 -14.50
N SER A 154 9.33 -10.10 -14.20
CA SER A 154 9.52 -11.40 -14.83
C SER A 154 9.22 -11.31 -16.33
N ASP A 155 8.18 -10.57 -16.68
CA ASP A 155 7.78 -10.36 -18.07
C ASP A 155 8.78 -9.42 -18.80
N ALA A 156 9.43 -8.50 -18.09
CA ALA A 156 10.34 -7.52 -18.67
C ALA A 156 11.79 -8.00 -18.90
N ARG A 157 12.25 -9.10 -18.27
CA ARG A 157 13.68 -9.46 -18.30
C ARG A 157 14.11 -10.74 -19.02
N ASP A 158 13.21 -11.57 -19.55
CA ASP A 158 13.64 -12.79 -20.27
C ASP A 158 12.91 -12.97 -21.61
N LEU A 159 13.17 -12.02 -22.54
CA LEU A 159 13.02 -12.22 -23.98
C LEU A 159 14.23 -12.95 -24.62
N ALA A 160 15.22 -13.38 -23.83
CA ALA A 160 16.41 -14.04 -24.37
C ALA A 160 17.01 -15.06 -23.40
N ALA A 161 17.24 -16.28 -23.91
CA ALA A 161 18.08 -17.36 -23.35
C ALA A 161 17.49 -18.21 -22.20
N HIS A 162 16.78 -19.29 -22.55
CA HIS A 162 17.07 -20.70 -22.17
C HIS A 162 15.89 -21.64 -22.53
N THR A 163 16.20 -22.91 -22.76
CA THR A 163 15.67 -23.79 -23.83
C THR A 163 14.58 -24.79 -23.44
N ASP A 164 13.75 -24.56 -22.41
CA ASP A 164 12.64 -25.48 -22.11
C ASP A 164 11.40 -24.75 -21.57
N LEU A 165 10.43 -24.50 -22.46
CA LEU A 165 9.25 -23.66 -22.22
C LEU A 165 8.33 -24.25 -21.13
N THR A 166 8.18 -25.57 -21.07
CA THR A 166 7.27 -26.26 -20.14
C THR A 166 7.76 -26.27 -18.70
N GLN A 167 9.07 -26.44 -18.45
CA GLN A 167 9.63 -26.30 -17.11
C GLN A 167 9.62 -24.83 -16.64
N ARG A 168 9.83 -23.89 -17.56
CA ARG A 168 9.76 -22.45 -17.28
C ARG A 168 8.35 -22.03 -16.87
N ASP A 169 7.32 -22.44 -17.59
CA ASP A 169 5.92 -22.09 -17.26
C ASP A 169 5.48 -22.67 -15.90
N GLN A 170 5.91 -23.89 -15.58
CA GLN A 170 5.66 -24.48 -14.27
C GLN A 170 6.37 -23.71 -13.14
N GLN A 171 7.62 -23.31 -13.34
CA GLN A 171 8.37 -22.53 -12.35
C GLN A 171 7.79 -21.12 -12.17
N ILE A 172 7.36 -20.47 -13.26
CA ILE A 172 6.68 -19.17 -13.23
C ILE A 172 5.35 -19.29 -12.49
N THR A 173 4.55 -20.33 -12.77
CA THR A 173 3.25 -20.54 -12.10
C THR A 173 3.44 -20.79 -10.60
N ILE A 174 4.41 -21.61 -10.22
CA ILE A 174 4.75 -21.86 -8.81
C ILE A 174 5.25 -20.56 -8.16
N ALA A 175 6.13 -19.80 -8.80
CA ALA A 175 6.61 -18.52 -8.30
C ALA A 175 5.45 -17.53 -8.12
N GLN A 176 4.53 -17.46 -9.07
CA GLN A 176 3.35 -16.57 -9.02
C GLN A 176 2.40 -16.95 -7.89
N HIS A 177 2.07 -18.23 -7.72
CA HIS A 177 1.24 -18.69 -6.60
C HIS A 177 1.91 -18.40 -5.26
N THR A 178 3.23 -18.58 -5.19
CA THR A 178 4.04 -18.27 -4.01
C THR A 178 4.03 -16.78 -3.70
N LEU A 179 4.34 -15.93 -4.69
CA LEU A 179 4.35 -14.48 -4.55
C LEU A 179 2.97 -13.95 -4.17
N THR A 180 1.90 -14.53 -4.68
CA THR A 180 0.52 -14.17 -4.31
C THR A 180 0.23 -14.57 -2.87
N SER A 181 0.69 -15.75 -2.42
CA SER A 181 0.55 -16.19 -1.02
C SER A 181 1.42 -15.39 -0.03
N LEU A 182 2.53 -14.80 -0.50
CA LEU A 182 3.43 -13.95 0.28
C LEU A 182 3.14 -12.45 0.13
N SER A 183 2.27 -12.08 -0.81
CA SER A 183 1.86 -10.70 -0.99
C SER A 183 1.03 -10.27 0.20
N MET A 184 1.34 -9.08 0.68
CA MET A 184 0.65 -8.47 1.79
C MET A 184 -0.75 -8.07 1.32
N ARG A 185 -1.75 -8.58 2.02
CA ARG A 185 -3.16 -8.35 1.72
C ARG A 185 -3.76 -7.51 2.85
N THR A 186 -4.26 -6.34 2.48
CA THR A 186 -4.95 -5.42 3.39
C THR A 186 -6.40 -5.88 3.65
N ALA A 187 -7.10 -5.23 4.56
CA ALA A 187 -8.49 -5.54 4.91
C ALA A 187 -9.47 -5.40 3.73
N ASP A 188 -9.17 -4.52 2.78
CA ASP A 188 -9.89 -4.30 1.53
C ASP A 188 -9.41 -5.19 0.37
N ASP A 189 -8.70 -6.28 0.68
CA ASP A 189 -8.20 -7.29 -0.26
C ASP A 189 -7.16 -6.77 -1.27
N ILE A 190 -6.58 -5.59 -1.05
CA ILE A 190 -5.60 -4.99 -1.93
C ILE A 190 -4.22 -5.62 -1.67
N LEU A 191 -3.58 -6.05 -2.75
CA LEU A 191 -2.25 -6.63 -2.69
C LEU A 191 -1.19 -5.54 -2.75
N GLY A 192 -0.15 -5.68 -1.93
CA GLY A 192 0.98 -4.78 -1.94
C GLY A 192 2.27 -5.38 -1.39
N GLY A 193 3.30 -4.56 -1.48
CA GLY A 193 4.64 -4.70 -0.98
C GLY A 193 4.85 -3.75 0.19
N ALA A 194 6.02 -3.81 0.81
CA ALA A 194 6.36 -2.98 1.94
C ALA A 194 7.85 -2.65 1.93
N THR A 195 8.15 -1.43 2.33
CA THR A 195 9.50 -0.96 2.61
C THR A 195 9.56 -0.57 4.07
N MET A 196 10.58 -1.03 4.77
CA MET A 196 10.70 -0.78 6.20
C MET A 196 12.15 -0.62 6.60
N GLN A 197 12.44 0.39 7.42
CA GLN A 197 13.76 0.58 8.00
C GLN A 197 13.76 0.08 9.44
N LEU A 198 14.59 -0.93 9.72
CA LEU A 198 14.78 -1.48 11.06
C LEU A 198 16.09 -0.99 11.68
N VAL A 199 16.05 -0.79 12.98
CA VAL A 199 17.25 -0.66 13.82
C VAL A 199 17.41 -1.95 14.61
N LEU A 200 18.38 -2.75 14.21
CA LEU A 200 18.68 -4.05 14.80
C LEU A 200 19.87 -3.93 15.76
N ARG A 201 19.81 -4.58 16.92
CA ARG A 201 20.94 -4.65 17.84
C ARG A 201 21.28 -6.09 18.17
N CYS A 202 22.55 -6.45 18.08
CA CYS A 202 23.02 -7.73 18.61
C CYS A 202 22.99 -7.68 20.15
N THR A 203 22.34 -8.66 20.76
CA THR A 203 22.29 -8.83 22.23
C THR A 203 23.13 -10.00 22.69
N ASN A 204 23.17 -11.06 21.87
CA ASN A 204 23.99 -12.23 22.06
C ASN A 204 24.48 -12.72 20.68
N PRO A 205 25.78 -12.62 20.38
CA PRO A 205 26.33 -13.03 19.08
C PRO A 205 26.28 -14.55 18.85
N ALA A 206 26.26 -15.36 19.92
CA ALA A 206 26.44 -16.81 19.80
C ALA A 206 25.34 -17.54 18.99
N PRO A 207 24.04 -17.35 19.29
CA PRO A 207 22.97 -17.96 18.49
C PRO A 207 22.92 -17.42 17.05
N MET A 208 23.23 -16.13 16.86
CA MET A 208 23.30 -15.50 15.53
C MET A 208 24.32 -16.21 14.65
N ILE A 209 25.55 -16.35 15.16
CA ILE A 209 26.66 -17.00 14.47
C ILE A 209 26.30 -18.45 14.15
N SER A 210 25.79 -19.18 15.14
CA SER A 210 25.38 -20.59 14.99
C SER A 210 24.41 -20.82 13.84
N MET A 211 23.37 -19.98 13.75
CA MET A 211 22.38 -20.05 12.68
C MET A 211 23.01 -19.74 11.31
N LEU A 212 23.78 -18.65 11.21
CA LEU A 212 24.39 -18.20 9.95
C LEU A 212 25.30 -19.27 9.36
N PHE A 213 26.09 -19.93 10.21
CA PHE A 213 26.88 -21.08 9.79
C PHE A 213 25.98 -22.22 9.30
N SER A 214 25.01 -22.65 10.10
CA SER A 214 24.13 -23.79 9.77
C SER A 214 23.44 -23.61 8.40
N SER A 215 22.89 -22.43 8.11
CA SER A 215 22.19 -22.19 6.85
C SER A 215 23.12 -22.21 5.63
N ARG A 216 24.35 -21.71 5.76
CA ARG A 216 25.32 -21.77 4.65
C ARG A 216 25.66 -23.22 4.27
N PHE A 217 25.64 -24.15 5.22
CA PHE A 217 25.82 -25.58 4.93
C PHE A 217 24.56 -26.24 4.36
N ASP A 218 23.38 -25.82 4.81
CA ASP A 218 22.12 -26.32 4.26
C ASP A 218 21.93 -25.91 2.79
N ASN A 219 22.53 -24.80 2.35
CA ASN A 219 22.48 -24.34 0.97
C ASN A 219 23.47 -25.03 0.01
N LEU A 220 24.33 -25.93 0.51
CA LEU A 220 25.22 -26.72 -0.34
C LEU A 220 24.41 -27.72 -1.19
N SER A 221 24.86 -27.96 -2.42
CA SER A 221 24.28 -28.96 -3.31
C SER A 221 24.36 -30.37 -2.71
N PRO A 222 23.46 -31.29 -3.10
CA PRO A 222 23.50 -32.67 -2.64
C PRO A 222 24.84 -33.36 -2.91
N GLN A 223 25.47 -33.05 -4.05
CA GLN A 223 26.79 -33.59 -4.42
C GLN A 223 27.90 -33.06 -3.51
N GLU A 224 27.91 -31.76 -3.21
CA GLU A 224 28.82 -31.19 -2.22
C GLU A 224 28.59 -31.83 -0.86
N LYS A 225 27.34 -31.85 -0.37
CA LYS A 225 27.01 -32.50 0.91
C LYS A 225 27.49 -33.96 0.97
N GLN A 226 27.41 -34.70 -0.13
CA GLN A 226 27.89 -36.08 -0.22
C GLN A 226 29.42 -36.17 -0.16
N ILE A 227 30.13 -35.35 -0.94
CA ILE A 227 31.61 -35.24 -0.92
C ILE A 227 32.10 -34.93 0.50
N PHE A 228 31.44 -33.99 1.18
CA PHE A 228 31.89 -33.51 2.50
C PHE A 228 31.35 -34.34 3.67
N SER A 229 30.26 -35.11 3.49
CA SER A 229 29.80 -36.08 4.48
C SER A 229 30.79 -37.23 4.71
N SER A 230 31.55 -37.59 3.67
CA SER A 230 32.62 -38.60 3.74
C SER A 230 33.85 -38.12 4.53
N GLN A 231 33.99 -36.82 4.76
CA GLN A 231 35.10 -36.21 5.50
C GLN A 231 34.76 -35.89 6.97
N ARG A 232 33.58 -36.27 7.48
CA ARG A 232 33.22 -36.05 8.90
C ARG A 232 34.09 -36.90 9.81
N GLN A 233 35.09 -36.29 10.45
CA GLN A 233 36.08 -37.03 11.24
C GLN A 233 35.67 -37.36 12.69
N ASN A 234 34.55 -36.88 13.24
CA ASN A 234 34.13 -37.32 14.58
C ASN A 234 32.66 -37.00 14.95
N PRO A 235 31.85 -37.98 15.39
CA PRO A 235 30.46 -37.78 15.81
C PRO A 235 30.30 -37.25 17.25
N LYS A 236 31.40 -36.94 17.96
CA LYS A 236 31.36 -36.54 19.38
C LYS A 236 30.72 -35.16 19.64
N TYR A 237 30.68 -34.28 18.65
CA TYR A 237 30.13 -32.93 18.81
C TYR A 237 28.67 -32.86 18.36
N LYS A 238 27.73 -33.15 19.27
CA LYS A 238 26.29 -32.94 19.04
C LYS A 238 25.91 -31.49 19.38
N GLY A 239 25.80 -30.64 18.35
CA GLY A 239 25.40 -29.24 18.45
C GLY A 239 25.69 -28.50 17.14
N SER A 240 24.94 -27.44 16.83
CA SER A 240 24.95 -26.69 15.55
C SER A 240 26.33 -26.16 15.14
N ILE A 241 27.13 -25.66 16.09
CA ILE A 241 28.52 -25.21 15.83
C ILE A 241 29.54 -26.34 16.01
N GLY A 242 29.27 -27.32 16.87
CA GLY A 242 30.15 -28.47 17.09
C GLY A 242 30.43 -29.26 15.79
N ALA A 243 29.44 -29.34 14.91
CA ALA A 243 29.59 -29.92 13.58
C ALA A 243 30.60 -29.15 12.70
N LEU A 244 30.80 -27.84 12.91
CA LEU A 244 31.71 -27.00 12.11
C LEU A 244 33.17 -27.38 12.27
N PHE A 245 33.54 -27.87 13.46
CA PHE A 245 34.90 -28.36 13.72
C PHE A 245 35.20 -29.68 12.99
N SER A 246 34.17 -30.38 12.50
CA SER A 246 34.32 -31.68 11.82
C SER A 246 34.57 -31.59 10.31
N TYR A 247 34.46 -30.40 9.71
CA TYR A 247 34.63 -30.21 8.26
C TYR A 247 36.08 -29.87 7.87
N SER A 248 36.47 -30.04 6.60
CA SER A 248 37.83 -29.72 6.10
C SER A 248 38.05 -28.21 5.84
N TYR A 249 39.31 -27.76 5.73
CA TYR A 249 39.67 -26.36 5.52
C TYR A 249 39.21 -25.89 4.13
N ASP A 250 39.38 -26.76 3.13
CA ASP A 250 38.92 -26.53 1.76
C ASP A 250 37.40 -26.42 1.67
N PHE A 251 36.68 -27.17 2.52
CA PHE A 251 35.22 -27.06 2.59
C PHE A 251 34.76 -25.69 3.10
N VAL A 252 35.36 -25.20 4.19
CA VAL A 252 35.04 -23.86 4.72
C VAL A 252 35.37 -22.81 3.65
N LYS A 253 36.53 -22.91 3.02
CA LYS A 253 36.92 -22.00 1.93
C LYS A 253 35.93 -22.01 0.76
N HIS A 254 35.42 -23.19 0.39
CA HIS A 254 34.44 -23.38 -0.68
C HIS A 254 33.06 -22.83 -0.29
N ALA A 255 32.54 -23.18 0.89
CA ALA A 255 31.21 -22.78 1.36
C ALA A 255 31.08 -21.25 1.54
N PHE A 256 32.18 -20.57 1.87
CA PHE A 256 32.22 -19.12 2.03
C PHE A 256 32.74 -18.37 0.79
N GLY A 257 32.91 -19.05 -0.35
CA GLY A 257 33.20 -18.41 -1.65
C GLY A 257 34.53 -17.66 -1.68
N MET A 258 35.54 -18.15 -0.96
CA MET A 258 36.76 -17.39 -0.72
C MET A 258 37.80 -17.59 -1.82
N SER A 259 38.01 -16.56 -2.63
CA SER A 259 39.21 -16.41 -3.44
C SER A 259 40.42 -16.18 -2.53
N SER A 260 41.57 -16.76 -2.91
CA SER A 260 42.81 -16.81 -2.11
C SER A 260 43.28 -15.43 -1.63
N GLY A 261 42.88 -15.05 -0.40
CA GLY A 261 43.37 -13.88 0.32
C GLY A 261 44.80 -14.05 0.85
N PRO A 262 45.36 -13.01 1.50
CA PRO A 262 46.78 -12.92 1.84
C PRO A 262 47.27 -14.12 2.66
N LYS A 263 48.49 -14.56 2.32
CA LYS A 263 49.17 -15.79 2.73
C LYS A 263 49.58 -15.79 4.22
N ILE A 264 48.64 -15.68 5.15
CA ILE A 264 48.90 -16.20 6.50
C ILE A 264 48.68 -17.72 6.40
N PRO A 265 49.71 -18.55 6.60
CA PRO A 265 49.53 -19.99 6.55
C PRO A 265 48.46 -20.41 7.57
N ASN A 266 47.43 -21.10 7.08
CA ASN A 266 46.34 -21.71 7.86
C ASN A 266 45.43 -20.73 8.63
N THR A 267 45.26 -19.49 8.15
CA THR A 267 44.22 -18.58 8.67
C THR A 267 43.32 -18.09 7.53
N ILE A 268 42.01 -18.22 7.71
CA ILE A 268 40.98 -17.78 6.78
C ILE A 268 40.17 -16.69 7.44
N ALA A 269 39.90 -15.58 6.76
CA ALA A 269 39.00 -14.53 7.27
C ALA A 269 37.90 -14.17 6.27
N PHE A 270 36.64 -14.25 6.67
CA PHE A 270 35.50 -13.85 5.86
C PHE A 270 34.53 -12.96 6.63
N SER A 271 33.73 -12.21 5.90
CA SER A 271 32.66 -11.36 6.44
C SER A 271 31.30 -12.01 6.21
N ILE A 272 30.45 -11.94 7.23
CA ILE A 272 29.03 -12.22 7.11
C ILE A 272 28.31 -10.89 6.92
N SER A 273 27.44 -10.83 5.92
CA SER A 273 26.71 -9.63 5.53
C SER A 273 25.30 -9.61 6.11
N MET A 274 24.65 -8.44 6.09
CA MET A 274 23.25 -8.30 6.47
C MET A 274 22.33 -9.11 5.54
N TRP A 275 22.76 -9.36 4.30
CA TRP A 275 22.07 -10.24 3.38
C TRP A 275 21.95 -11.68 3.91
N ASP A 276 23.03 -12.20 4.50
CA ASP A 276 23.03 -13.55 5.07
C ASP A 276 22.00 -13.68 6.18
N LEU A 277 21.92 -12.67 7.04
CA LEU A 277 20.93 -12.62 8.10
C LEU A 277 19.51 -12.50 7.53
N TRP A 278 19.29 -11.61 6.55
CA TRP A 278 18.00 -11.41 5.90
C TRP A 278 17.41 -12.71 5.37
N THR A 279 18.22 -13.57 4.74
CA THR A 279 17.74 -14.85 4.21
C THR A 279 17.12 -15.77 5.27
N GLN A 280 17.53 -15.64 6.53
CA GLN A 280 17.06 -16.48 7.63
C GLN A 280 15.71 -16.03 8.18
N PHE A 281 15.50 -14.72 8.35
CA PHE A 281 14.32 -14.21 9.05
C PHE A 281 13.29 -13.54 8.12
N ARG A 282 13.55 -13.43 6.81
CA ARG A 282 12.63 -12.78 5.84
C ARG A 282 11.19 -13.30 5.88
N MET A 283 10.98 -14.59 6.19
CA MET A 283 9.64 -15.17 6.26
C MET A 283 8.91 -14.77 7.54
N GLU A 284 9.64 -14.71 8.66
CA GLU A 284 9.12 -14.17 9.93
C GLU A 284 8.80 -12.67 9.79
N PHE A 285 9.66 -11.95 9.06
CA PHE A 285 9.44 -10.56 8.70
C PHE A 285 8.17 -10.35 7.87
N ALA A 286 7.99 -11.12 6.80
CA ALA A 286 6.76 -11.07 6.00
C ALA A 286 5.53 -11.44 6.85
N GLY A 287 5.63 -12.48 7.67
CA GLY A 287 4.55 -12.89 8.58
C GLY A 287 4.17 -11.80 9.57
N ALA A 288 5.14 -11.12 10.17
CA ALA A 288 4.90 -10.02 11.10
C ALA A 288 4.18 -8.85 10.44
N ILE A 289 4.58 -8.49 9.21
CA ILE A 289 3.90 -7.40 8.48
C ILE A 289 2.49 -7.82 8.10
N ILE A 290 2.31 -9.02 7.52
CA ILE A 290 0.99 -9.55 7.13
C ILE A 290 0.04 -9.55 8.33
N GLN A 291 0.51 -9.99 9.50
CA GLN A 291 -0.29 -10.00 10.72
C GLN A 291 -0.68 -8.59 11.18
N SER A 292 0.24 -7.63 11.05
CA SER A 292 0.04 -6.25 11.53
C SER A 292 -0.89 -5.44 10.63
N ILE A 293 -0.88 -5.67 9.32
CA ILE A 293 -1.71 -4.91 8.36
C ILE A 293 -3.06 -5.55 8.06
N ARG A 294 -3.32 -6.78 8.52
CA ARG A 294 -4.49 -7.58 8.09
C ARG A 294 -5.83 -6.89 8.31
N ASN A 295 -5.92 -6.05 9.35
CA ASN A 295 -7.13 -5.34 9.74
C ASN A 295 -7.14 -3.88 9.27
N GLU A 296 -6.10 -3.45 8.55
CA GLU A 296 -5.95 -2.08 8.06
C GLU A 296 -6.24 -2.04 6.55
N THR A 297 -6.88 -0.97 6.09
CA THR A 297 -7.18 -0.78 4.67
C THR A 297 -5.96 -0.20 3.96
N ALA A 298 -5.85 -0.38 2.64
CA ALA A 298 -4.77 0.25 1.88
C ALA A 298 -4.79 1.78 2.05
N GLN A 299 -5.99 2.36 2.12
CA GLN A 299 -6.16 3.79 2.36
C GLN A 299 -5.62 4.23 3.71
N SER A 300 -5.92 3.52 4.80
CA SER A 300 -5.41 3.90 6.12
C SER A 300 -3.89 3.83 6.19
N LEU A 301 -3.29 2.82 5.56
CA LEU A 301 -1.83 2.66 5.47
C LEU A 301 -1.13 3.77 4.65
N TYR A 302 -1.81 4.36 3.67
CA TYR A 302 -1.30 5.46 2.84
C TYR A 302 -1.54 6.85 3.44
N ASP A 303 -2.72 7.09 4.01
CA ASP A 303 -3.16 8.43 4.39
C ASP A 303 -2.96 8.73 5.88
N THR A 304 -2.98 7.71 6.75
CA THR A 304 -3.03 7.90 8.21
C THR A 304 -1.67 7.59 8.86
N VAL A 305 -1.03 8.60 9.44
CA VAL A 305 0.28 8.45 10.10
C VAL A 305 0.16 7.56 11.35
N GLU A 306 -0.89 7.74 12.13
CA GLU A 306 -1.12 7.00 13.38
C GLU A 306 -1.30 5.50 13.15
N VAL A 307 -1.90 5.13 12.01
CA VAL A 307 -2.05 3.72 11.61
C VAL A 307 -0.69 3.14 11.25
N ARG A 308 0.15 3.87 10.50
CA ARG A 308 1.51 3.42 10.19
C ARG A 308 2.37 3.27 11.43
N ASP A 309 2.27 4.18 12.39
CA ASP A 309 3.02 4.12 13.64
C ASP A 309 2.59 2.92 14.48
N ARG A 310 1.29 2.66 14.60
CA ARG A 310 0.76 1.46 15.26
C ARG A 310 1.24 0.18 14.58
N VAL A 311 1.17 0.11 13.25
CA VAL A 311 1.65 -1.04 12.48
C VAL A 311 3.15 -1.24 12.69
N ALA A 312 3.94 -0.16 12.73
CA ALA A 312 5.37 -0.21 13.01
C ALA A 312 5.66 -0.74 14.43
N GLU A 313 4.88 -0.33 15.44
CA GLU A 313 4.98 -0.86 16.80
C GLU A 313 4.63 -2.36 16.87
N ASP A 314 3.54 -2.77 16.24
CA ASP A 314 3.10 -4.17 16.18
C ASP A 314 4.16 -5.04 15.50
N ILE A 315 4.71 -4.59 14.36
CA ILE A 315 5.81 -5.27 13.68
C ILE A 315 7.03 -5.37 14.61
N SER A 316 7.41 -4.28 15.28
CA SER A 316 8.55 -4.28 16.21
C SER A 316 8.37 -5.30 17.33
N LYS A 317 7.16 -5.41 17.88
CA LYS A 317 6.82 -6.36 18.96
C LYS A 317 6.92 -7.80 18.48
N ILE A 318 6.23 -8.15 17.38
CA ILE A 318 6.23 -9.50 16.81
C ILE A 318 7.66 -9.90 16.41
N MET A 319 8.38 -9.00 15.74
CA MET A 319 9.74 -9.26 15.27
C MET A 319 10.74 -9.38 16.40
N THR A 320 10.57 -8.64 17.50
CA THR A 320 11.47 -8.75 18.65
C THR A 320 11.44 -10.16 19.22
N ASP A 321 10.26 -10.77 19.33
CA ASP A 321 10.13 -12.13 19.83
C ASP A 321 10.77 -13.17 18.89
N SER A 322 10.52 -13.06 17.57
CA SER A 322 11.11 -13.97 16.58
C SER A 322 12.63 -13.80 16.46
N ILE A 323 13.13 -12.57 16.43
CA ILE A 323 14.56 -12.27 16.23
C ILE A 323 15.40 -12.52 17.49
N ARG A 324 14.79 -12.49 18.69
CA ARG A 324 15.47 -12.79 19.95
C ARG A 324 16.08 -14.19 19.96
N LEU A 325 15.46 -15.15 19.27
CA LEU A 325 16.02 -16.50 19.10
C LEU A 325 17.36 -16.50 18.35
N PHE A 326 17.59 -15.50 17.50
CA PHE A 326 18.86 -15.28 16.81
C PHE A 326 19.84 -14.42 17.63
N GLY A 327 19.53 -14.11 18.89
CA GLY A 327 20.36 -13.26 19.74
C GLY A 327 20.39 -11.80 19.32
N MET A 328 19.41 -11.36 18.54
CA MET A 328 19.25 -9.97 18.13
C MET A 328 17.96 -9.41 18.71
N LYS A 329 17.83 -8.08 18.74
CA LYS A 329 16.58 -7.41 19.06
C LYS A 329 16.30 -6.30 18.06
N VAL A 330 15.03 -6.01 17.85
CA VAL A 330 14.61 -4.81 17.13
C VAL A 330 14.55 -3.69 18.17
N ASP A 331 15.42 -2.68 18.03
CA ASP A 331 15.36 -1.50 18.89
C ASP A 331 14.16 -0.64 18.52
N ARG A 332 13.94 -0.43 17.22
CA ARG A 332 12.75 0.25 16.68
C ARG A 332 12.58 0.00 15.19
N VAL A 333 11.35 0.16 14.71
CA VAL A 333 11.02 0.39 13.31
C VAL A 333 11.10 1.90 13.06
N SER A 334 12.06 2.36 12.26
CA SER A 334 12.27 3.80 12.01
C SER A 334 11.34 4.36 10.94
N SER A 335 10.93 3.52 9.99
CA SER A 335 9.95 3.89 8.97
C SER A 335 9.28 2.62 8.45
N PHE A 336 7.98 2.72 8.17
CA PHE A 336 7.21 1.70 7.50
C PHE A 336 6.38 2.35 6.38
N ARG A 337 6.45 1.79 5.18
CA ARG A 337 5.68 2.24 4.02
C ARG A 337 5.15 1.03 3.27
N PHE A 338 3.82 0.92 3.24
CA PHE A 338 3.11 0.02 2.35
C PHE A 338 3.14 0.59 0.91
N ILE A 339 3.34 -0.28 -0.07
CA ILE A 339 3.42 0.08 -1.49
C ILE A 339 2.50 -0.84 -2.26
N SER A 340 1.47 -0.32 -2.91
CA SER A 340 0.59 -1.11 -3.77
C SER A 340 0.42 -0.42 -5.12
N PRO A 341 0.96 -1.01 -6.21
CA PRO A 341 0.74 -0.49 -7.56
C PRO A 341 -0.74 -0.44 -7.95
N GLN A 342 -1.56 -1.37 -7.44
CA GLN A 342 -3.01 -1.35 -7.65
C GLN A 342 -3.64 -0.13 -6.99
N TYR A 343 -3.28 0.15 -5.73
CA TYR A 343 -3.79 1.30 -5.01
C TYR A 343 -3.30 2.62 -5.60
N GLU A 344 -2.03 2.68 -6.04
CA GLU A 344 -1.48 3.86 -6.71
C GLU A 344 -2.22 4.18 -8.01
N LYS A 345 -2.52 3.18 -8.85
CA LYS A 345 -3.38 3.38 -10.04
C LYS A 345 -4.78 3.88 -9.67
N MET A 346 -5.35 3.40 -8.56
CA MET A 346 -6.63 3.92 -8.06
C MET A 346 -6.52 5.38 -7.58
N LEU A 347 -5.43 5.74 -6.91
CA LEU A 347 -5.15 7.11 -6.47
C LEU A 347 -4.96 8.05 -7.66
N GLU A 348 -4.22 7.63 -8.69
CA GLU A 348 -4.07 8.38 -9.94
C GLU A 348 -5.43 8.64 -10.60
N GLY A 349 -6.30 7.63 -10.67
CA GLY A 349 -7.66 7.78 -11.17
C GLY A 349 -8.50 8.74 -10.32
N ARG A 350 -8.38 8.69 -8.99
CA ARG A 350 -9.08 9.62 -8.08
C ARG A 350 -8.55 11.04 -8.23
N MET A 351 -7.23 11.22 -8.36
CA MET A 351 -6.58 12.52 -8.53
C MET A 351 -6.97 13.15 -9.87
N LYS A 352 -6.98 12.37 -10.96
CA LYS A 352 -7.47 12.83 -12.26
C LYS A 352 -8.93 13.26 -12.18
N ASN A 353 -9.80 12.43 -11.60
CA ASN A 353 -11.21 12.79 -11.41
C ASN A 353 -11.42 14.02 -10.50
N ALA A 354 -10.52 14.26 -9.55
CA ALA A 354 -10.57 15.44 -8.69
C ALA A 354 -10.13 16.70 -9.43
N LEU A 355 -9.09 16.60 -10.27
CA LEU A 355 -8.65 17.67 -11.17
C LEU A 355 -9.75 17.99 -12.19
N ASP A 356 -10.32 16.99 -12.86
CA ASP A 356 -11.41 17.19 -13.82
C ASP A 356 -12.63 17.87 -13.16
N ARG A 357 -12.92 17.55 -11.89
CA ARG A 357 -13.98 18.22 -11.12
C ARG A 357 -13.63 19.65 -10.71
N ALA A 358 -12.38 19.91 -10.39
CA ALA A 358 -11.91 21.26 -10.07
C ALA A 358 -11.96 22.13 -11.33
N GLU A 359 -11.49 21.62 -12.47
CA GLU A 359 -11.59 22.29 -13.77
C GLU A 359 -13.04 22.56 -14.17
N LEU A 360 -13.95 21.61 -13.96
CA LEU A 360 -15.38 21.83 -14.18
C LEU A 360 -15.95 22.89 -13.23
N SER A 361 -15.54 22.90 -11.96
CA SER A 361 -15.97 23.93 -10.99
C SER A 361 -15.45 25.32 -11.36
N ASP A 362 -14.22 25.41 -11.85
CA ASP A 362 -13.62 26.67 -12.30
C ASP A 362 -14.32 27.19 -13.57
N LEU A 363 -14.75 26.30 -14.46
CA LEU A 363 -15.56 26.65 -15.64
C LEU A 363 -16.98 27.10 -15.25
N GLU A 364 -17.64 26.40 -14.32
CA GLU A 364 -18.94 26.79 -13.77
C GLU A 364 -18.83 28.19 -13.10
N GLU A 365 -17.79 28.42 -12.28
CA GLU A 365 -17.57 29.73 -11.65
C GLU A 365 -17.27 30.83 -12.69
N ALA A 366 -16.52 30.51 -13.75
CA ALA A 366 -16.29 31.45 -14.85
C ALA A 366 -17.58 31.81 -15.59
N GLU A 367 -18.48 30.85 -15.82
CA GLU A 367 -19.78 31.07 -16.43
C GLU A 367 -20.70 31.89 -15.52
N ASP A 368 -20.71 31.63 -14.22
CA ASP A 368 -21.45 32.43 -13.23
C ASP A 368 -20.94 33.88 -13.20
N ILE A 369 -19.62 34.09 -13.19
CA ILE A 369 -19.00 35.42 -13.26
C ILE A 369 -19.39 36.14 -14.57
N GLN A 370 -19.43 35.41 -15.69
CA GLN A 370 -19.85 35.95 -16.98
C GLN A 370 -21.32 36.38 -16.93
N THR A 371 -22.18 35.56 -16.35
CA THR A 371 -23.62 35.81 -16.22
C THR A 371 -23.89 37.00 -15.31
N GLU A 372 -23.21 37.08 -14.17
CA GLU A 372 -23.25 38.25 -13.28
C GLU A 372 -22.76 39.52 -13.98
N ARG A 373 -21.69 39.43 -14.78
CA ARG A 373 -21.22 40.57 -15.59
C ARG A 373 -22.26 41.04 -16.59
N ASP A 374 -22.93 40.12 -17.28
CA ASP A 374 -23.98 40.44 -18.24
C ASP A 374 -25.21 41.05 -17.55
N GLU A 375 -25.57 40.58 -16.35
CA GLU A 375 -26.61 41.18 -15.54
C GLU A 375 -26.25 42.59 -15.07
N ILE A 376 -25.02 42.80 -14.59
CA ILE A 376 -24.53 44.12 -14.19
C ILE A 376 -24.54 45.05 -15.39
N ALA A 377 -24.13 44.58 -16.58
CA ALA A 377 -24.20 45.35 -17.81
C ALA A 377 -25.65 45.75 -18.14
N LYS A 378 -26.61 44.81 -18.08
CA LYS A 378 -28.04 45.09 -18.29
C LYS A 378 -28.60 46.09 -17.26
N LYS A 379 -28.32 45.89 -15.97
CA LYS A 379 -28.75 46.78 -14.87
C LYS A 379 -28.12 48.18 -15.02
N SER A 380 -26.86 48.27 -15.44
CA SER A 380 -26.18 49.55 -15.68
C SER A 380 -26.77 50.29 -16.90
N GLY A 381 -27.11 49.58 -17.97
CA GLY A 381 -27.80 50.13 -19.13
C GLY A 381 -29.20 50.63 -18.79
N ALA A 382 -29.95 49.89 -17.97
CA ALA A 382 -31.26 50.33 -17.48
C ALA A 382 -31.16 51.59 -16.60
N ARG A 383 -30.20 51.64 -15.67
CA ARG A 383 -29.93 52.83 -14.85
C ARG A 383 -29.51 54.05 -15.68
N GLN A 384 -28.74 53.85 -16.74
CA GLN A 384 -28.41 54.95 -17.68
C GLN A 384 -29.63 55.45 -18.43
N ALA A 385 -30.53 54.55 -18.87
CA ALA A 385 -31.78 54.94 -19.52
C ALA A 385 -32.71 55.70 -18.56
N ASP A 386 -32.80 55.28 -17.30
CA ASP A 386 -33.61 55.96 -16.29
C ASP A 386 -33.01 57.31 -15.88
N ASN A 387 -31.68 57.40 -15.74
CA ASN A 387 -31.01 58.70 -15.55
C ASN A 387 -31.20 59.64 -16.74
N ALA A 388 -31.22 59.14 -17.98
CA ALA A 388 -31.52 59.95 -19.16
C ALA A 388 -32.96 60.47 -19.15
N LYS A 389 -33.93 59.66 -18.70
CA LYS A 389 -35.32 60.10 -18.51
C LYS A 389 -35.43 61.13 -17.39
N PHE A 390 -34.74 60.92 -16.27
CA PHE A 390 -34.71 61.85 -15.13
C PHE A 390 -34.10 63.20 -15.53
N ASN A 391 -32.96 63.21 -16.24
CA ASN A 391 -32.37 64.45 -16.74
C ASN A 391 -33.29 65.20 -17.70
N LYS A 392 -34.01 64.50 -18.59
CA LYS A 392 -35.04 65.12 -19.44
C LYS A 392 -36.19 65.74 -18.65
N THR A 393 -36.60 65.11 -17.54
CA THR A 393 -37.66 65.65 -16.68
C THR A 393 -37.15 66.87 -15.90
N LEU A 394 -35.91 66.82 -15.41
CA LEU A 394 -35.25 67.93 -14.71
C LEU A 394 -35.04 69.15 -15.63
N GLU A 395 -34.67 68.95 -16.89
CA GLU A 395 -34.58 70.02 -17.90
C GLU A 395 -35.95 70.64 -18.17
N ALA A 396 -37.00 69.82 -18.32
CA ALA A 396 -38.37 70.30 -18.49
C ALA A 396 -38.90 71.07 -17.28
N GLU A 397 -38.49 70.72 -16.05
CA GLU A 397 -38.83 71.48 -14.84
C GLU A 397 -38.05 72.80 -14.73
N LYS A 398 -36.77 72.80 -15.10
CA LYS A 398 -35.97 74.05 -15.16
C LYS A 398 -36.54 75.05 -16.16
N GLU A 399 -37.05 74.60 -17.31
CA GLU A 399 -37.77 75.46 -18.26
C GLU A 399 -39.06 76.03 -17.66
N ARG A 400 -39.82 75.25 -16.87
CA ARG A 400 -41.02 75.76 -16.18
C ARG A 400 -40.69 76.77 -15.08
N HIS A 401 -39.60 76.58 -14.35
CA HIS A 401 -39.16 77.52 -13.32
C HIS A 401 -38.54 78.81 -13.87
N GLY A 402 -37.88 78.76 -15.03
CA GLY A 402 -37.38 79.96 -15.73
C GLY A 402 -38.50 80.93 -16.12
N ILE A 403 -39.68 80.43 -16.47
CA ILE A 403 -40.86 81.25 -16.81
C ILE A 403 -41.49 81.92 -15.57
N GLY A 404 -41.23 81.39 -14.36
CA GLY A 404 -41.73 81.95 -13.09
C GLY A 404 -40.90 83.12 -12.56
N GLN A 405 -39.57 83.07 -12.70
CA GLN A 405 -38.66 84.08 -12.14
C GLN A 405 -38.67 85.42 -12.91
N ASP A 406 -39.03 85.42 -14.20
CA ASP A 406 -39.17 86.64 -15.00
C ASP A 406 -40.42 87.47 -14.65
N ARG A 407 -41.44 86.85 -14.03
CA ARG A 407 -42.65 87.56 -13.56
C ARG A 407 -42.46 88.24 -12.21
N GLU A 408 -41.55 87.74 -11.37
CA GLU A 408 -41.33 88.26 -10.01
C GLU A 408 -40.29 89.40 -10.00
N THR A 409 -39.30 89.35 -10.91
CA THR A 409 -38.30 90.41 -11.10
C THR A 409 -38.86 91.68 -11.77
N GLN A 410 -40.02 91.63 -12.42
CA GLN A 410 -40.73 92.84 -12.91
C GLN A 410 -41.56 93.55 -11.84
N ARG A 411 -41.97 92.88 -10.75
CA ARG A 411 -42.71 93.52 -9.65
C ARG A 411 -41.81 94.31 -8.71
N LEU A 412 -40.59 93.84 -8.46
CA LEU A 412 -39.66 94.46 -7.50
C LEU A 412 -38.98 95.76 -7.99
N LYS A 413 -39.16 96.16 -9.26
CA LYS A 413 -38.61 97.42 -9.80
C LYS A 413 -39.49 98.66 -9.58
N ASN A 414 -40.72 98.50 -9.08
CA ASN A 414 -41.66 99.62 -8.90
C ASN A 414 -41.83 100.12 -7.45
N GLU A 415 -41.13 99.55 -6.46
CA GLU A 415 -41.34 99.88 -5.04
C GLU A 415 -40.19 100.61 -4.32
N VAL A 416 -39.15 101.09 -5.03
CA VAL A 416 -38.07 101.87 -4.39
C VAL A 416 -38.09 103.32 -4.85
N HIS A 417 -39.15 104.01 -4.46
CA HIS A 417 -39.18 105.47 -4.37
C HIS A 417 -40.04 105.81 -3.14
N ILE A 418 -39.40 106.20 -2.03
CA ILE A 418 -39.87 107.17 -1.02
C ILE A 418 -38.93 107.15 0.19
N GLU A 419 -38.25 108.30 0.31
CA GLU A 419 -37.93 109.07 1.52
C GLU A 419 -36.79 108.71 2.48
N GLN A 420 -35.97 109.76 2.62
CA GLN A 420 -34.95 110.07 3.61
C GLN A 420 -35.57 110.83 4.81
N VAL A 421 -34.82 110.82 5.92
CA VAL A 421 -34.67 111.89 6.94
C VAL A 421 -35.52 111.84 8.24
N ASP A 422 -34.76 111.89 9.34
CA ASP A 422 -35.00 112.34 10.73
C ASP A 422 -36.21 111.84 11.54
N HIS A 423 -35.93 111.14 12.64
CA HIS A 423 -36.08 111.76 13.97
C HIS A 423 -35.50 110.90 15.11
N LYS A 424 -34.50 111.49 15.76
CA LYS A 424 -33.98 111.20 17.09
C LYS A 424 -35.12 111.41 18.10
N HIS A 425 -35.62 110.32 18.72
CA HIS A 425 -36.40 110.21 19.98
C HIS A 425 -37.30 108.95 19.91
N LEU A 426 -36.74 107.75 20.17
CA LEU A 426 -37.49 106.49 20.44
C LEU A 426 -36.51 105.33 20.74
N VAL A 427 -35.52 105.56 21.59
CA VAL A 427 -34.46 104.56 21.85
C VAL A 427 -34.94 103.46 22.81
N ASP A 428 -35.81 103.77 23.77
CA ASP A 428 -36.06 102.79 24.85
C ASP A 428 -37.22 101.81 24.57
N ALA A 429 -38.10 102.09 23.60
CA ALA A 429 -39.14 101.15 23.15
C ALA A 429 -38.71 100.27 21.95
N LYS A 430 -37.67 100.70 21.21
CA LYS A 430 -37.10 99.91 20.11
C LYS A 430 -36.10 98.88 20.61
N GLU A 431 -35.39 99.15 21.70
CA GLU A 431 -34.47 98.16 22.30
C GLU A 431 -35.23 96.97 22.89
N PHE A 432 -36.38 97.17 23.56
CA PHE A 432 -37.22 96.08 24.05
C PHE A 432 -37.83 95.22 22.92
N ASN A 433 -38.38 95.86 21.88
CA ASN A 433 -38.90 95.13 20.71
C ASN A 433 -37.78 94.45 19.89
N HIS A 434 -36.57 95.02 19.87
CA HIS A 434 -35.42 94.44 19.18
C HIS A 434 -34.84 93.25 19.95
N GLU A 435 -34.82 93.29 21.29
CA GLU A 435 -34.47 92.13 22.12
C GLU A 435 -35.52 91.02 22.03
N GLN A 436 -36.81 91.35 22.07
CA GLN A 436 -37.88 90.36 21.88
C GLN A 436 -37.82 89.73 20.49
N SER A 437 -37.55 90.52 19.44
CA SER A 437 -37.37 90.00 18.07
C SER A 437 -36.10 89.15 17.92
N LYS A 438 -35.01 89.47 18.64
CA LYS A 438 -33.82 88.62 18.70
C LYS A 438 -34.09 87.29 19.41
N LEU A 439 -34.88 87.31 20.47
CA LEU A 439 -35.26 86.12 21.23
C LEU A 439 -36.17 85.20 20.40
N GLU A 440 -37.15 85.77 19.70
CA GLU A 440 -38.00 85.03 18.76
C GLU A 440 -37.20 84.48 17.57
N ALA A 441 -36.21 85.24 17.04
CA ALA A 441 -35.32 84.76 15.99
C ALA A 441 -34.41 83.61 16.49
N ALA A 442 -33.93 83.69 17.73
CA ALA A 442 -33.15 82.64 18.38
C ALA A 442 -34.01 81.38 18.65
N GLU A 443 -35.27 81.53 19.05
CA GLU A 443 -36.20 80.40 19.21
C GLU A 443 -36.55 79.75 17.88
N ARG A 444 -36.77 80.54 16.81
CA ARG A 444 -36.98 79.98 15.47
C ARG A 444 -35.78 79.20 14.97
N THR A 445 -34.57 79.72 15.15
CA THR A 445 -33.35 78.97 14.79
C THR A 445 -33.16 77.73 15.64
N ARG A 446 -33.49 77.77 16.94
CA ARG A 446 -33.46 76.58 17.81
C ARG A 446 -34.46 75.52 17.35
N MET A 447 -35.70 75.90 17.05
CA MET A 447 -36.72 74.99 16.52
C MET A 447 -36.31 74.41 15.16
N GLN A 448 -35.66 75.20 14.31
CA GLN A 448 -35.18 74.74 13.00
C GLN A 448 -34.04 73.72 13.14
N LEU A 449 -33.09 73.95 14.07
CA LEU A 449 -32.04 72.98 14.39
C LEU A 449 -32.59 71.71 15.04
N GLU A 450 -33.61 71.80 15.90
CA GLU A 450 -34.28 70.64 16.48
C GLU A 450 -35.03 69.82 15.42
N PHE A 451 -35.67 70.50 14.45
CA PHE A 451 -36.32 69.84 13.31
C PHE A 451 -35.30 69.13 12.40
N GLU A 452 -34.21 69.81 12.02
CA GLU A 452 -33.13 69.22 11.22
C GLU A 452 -32.47 68.04 11.93
N LYS A 453 -32.30 68.12 13.26
CA LYS A 453 -31.80 67.02 14.09
C LYS A 453 -32.76 65.83 14.09
N GLY A 454 -34.07 66.08 14.19
CA GLY A 454 -35.10 65.05 14.09
C GLY A 454 -35.12 64.38 12.71
N GLU A 455 -34.99 65.16 11.64
CA GLU A 455 -34.94 64.66 10.27
C GLU A 455 -33.68 63.82 10.02
N MET A 456 -32.53 64.27 10.53
CA MET A 456 -31.28 63.51 10.46
C MET A 456 -31.37 62.18 11.23
N GLN A 457 -31.97 62.19 12.43
CA GLN A 457 -32.21 60.96 13.19
C GLN A 457 -33.12 59.98 12.43
N HIS A 458 -34.20 60.48 11.81
CA HIS A 458 -35.12 59.66 11.03
C HIS A 458 -34.46 59.08 9.76
N ARG A 459 -33.56 59.83 9.11
CA ARG A 459 -32.76 59.32 7.99
C ARG A 459 -31.79 58.23 8.43
N LEU A 460 -31.14 58.41 9.57
CA LEU A 460 -30.23 57.41 10.15
C LEU A 460 -30.95 56.11 10.53
N THR A 461 -32.15 56.19 11.11
CA THR A 461 -32.96 55.00 11.40
C THR A 461 -33.42 54.32 10.13
N SER A 462 -33.91 55.07 9.13
CA SER A 462 -34.29 54.51 7.83
C SER A 462 -33.14 53.79 7.14
N GLN A 463 -31.94 54.39 7.11
CA GLN A 463 -30.75 53.76 6.54
C GLN A 463 -30.36 52.49 7.29
N LYS A 464 -30.52 52.46 8.61
CA LYS A 464 -30.22 51.28 9.42
C LYS A 464 -31.20 50.15 9.12
N ASP A 465 -32.48 50.47 8.96
CA ASP A 465 -33.52 49.50 8.65
C ASP A 465 -33.33 48.93 7.23
N ASP A 466 -33.00 49.77 6.25
CA ASP A 466 -32.65 49.34 4.88
C ASP A 466 -31.44 48.40 4.88
N LEU A 467 -30.42 48.71 5.68
CA LEU A 467 -29.21 47.88 5.78
C LEU A 467 -29.50 46.54 6.48
N GLN A 468 -30.41 46.52 7.44
CA GLN A 468 -30.90 45.28 8.06
C GLN A 468 -31.70 44.45 7.06
N PHE A 469 -32.54 45.07 6.25
CA PHE A 469 -33.31 44.39 5.21
C PHE A 469 -32.40 43.75 4.17
N GLN A 470 -31.40 44.49 3.67
CA GLN A 470 -30.39 43.96 2.74
C GLN A 470 -29.60 42.79 3.34
N LYS A 471 -29.28 42.85 4.65
CA LYS A 471 -28.59 41.75 5.34
C LYS A 471 -29.47 40.50 5.43
N LEU A 472 -30.77 40.67 5.65
CA LEU A 472 -31.74 39.57 5.72
C LEU A 472 -31.94 38.94 4.33
N GLU A 473 -32.09 39.76 3.30
CA GLU A 473 -32.22 39.32 1.90
C GLU A 473 -31.01 38.47 1.48
N ARG A 474 -29.79 38.96 1.74
CA ARG A 474 -28.56 38.22 1.44
C ARG A 474 -28.43 36.93 2.24
N MET A 475 -28.97 36.88 3.46
CA MET A 475 -28.99 35.64 4.25
C MET A 475 -29.94 34.61 3.63
N MET A 476 -31.12 35.02 3.15
CA MET A 476 -32.06 34.14 2.48
C MET A 476 -31.52 33.64 1.13
N GLU A 477 -30.84 34.49 0.36
CA GLU A 477 -30.17 34.08 -0.89
C GLU A 477 -29.08 33.02 -0.62
N LEU A 478 -28.26 33.21 0.41
CA LEU A 478 -27.24 32.23 0.79
C LEU A 478 -27.86 30.90 1.23
N GLN A 479 -28.98 30.95 1.96
CA GLN A 479 -29.69 29.75 2.38
C GLN A 479 -30.34 29.03 1.19
N ALA A 480 -30.90 29.75 0.21
CA ALA A 480 -31.42 29.17 -1.03
C ALA A 480 -30.31 28.48 -1.83
N LYS A 481 -29.15 29.14 -2.01
CA LYS A 481 -27.98 28.54 -2.67
C LYS A 481 -27.48 27.28 -1.95
N GLN A 482 -27.53 27.24 -0.61
CA GLN A 482 -27.17 26.03 0.14
C GLN A 482 -28.11 24.87 -0.18
N TYR A 483 -29.41 25.11 -0.24
CA TYR A 483 -30.39 24.06 -0.60
C TYR A 483 -30.21 23.58 -2.04
N GLU A 484 -29.96 24.48 -3.00
CA GLU A 484 -29.67 24.09 -4.40
C GLU A 484 -28.42 23.21 -4.50
N LEU A 485 -27.35 23.55 -3.76
CA LEU A 485 -26.13 22.75 -3.73
C LEU A 485 -26.34 21.38 -3.06
N GLU A 486 -27.20 21.28 -2.05
CA GLU A 486 -27.57 20.01 -1.43
C GLU A 486 -28.37 19.12 -2.40
N ASP A 487 -29.30 19.70 -3.14
CA ASP A 487 -30.10 19.00 -4.14
C ASP A 487 -29.21 18.46 -5.28
N GLN A 488 -28.32 19.31 -5.81
CA GLN A 488 -27.31 18.89 -6.80
C GLN A 488 -26.39 17.77 -6.28
N ARG A 489 -26.03 17.79 -4.99
CA ARG A 489 -25.23 16.71 -4.38
C ARG A 489 -26.02 15.41 -4.30
N SER A 490 -27.30 15.48 -3.97
CA SER A 490 -28.20 14.33 -3.93
C SER A 490 -28.35 13.71 -5.32
N ASP A 491 -28.59 14.52 -6.35
CA ASP A 491 -28.69 14.06 -7.74
C ASP A 491 -27.39 13.43 -8.24
N ARG A 492 -26.24 14.07 -7.95
CA ARG A 492 -24.92 13.51 -8.28
C ARG A 492 -24.65 12.19 -7.55
N GLN A 493 -25.20 11.98 -6.35
CA GLN A 493 -25.09 10.69 -5.64
C GLN A 493 -25.99 9.62 -6.26
N LEU A 494 -27.20 9.97 -6.67
CA LEU A 494 -28.13 9.06 -7.34
C LEU A 494 -27.56 8.59 -8.69
N ASP A 495 -27.04 9.52 -9.50
CA ASP A 495 -26.43 9.20 -10.79
C ASP A 495 -25.21 8.27 -10.63
N ARG A 496 -24.37 8.48 -9.60
CA ARG A 496 -23.27 7.55 -9.30
C ARG A 496 -23.73 6.14 -8.93
N LYS A 497 -24.84 6.02 -8.18
CA LYS A 497 -25.41 4.70 -7.84
C LYS A 497 -25.92 4.00 -9.09
N LEU A 498 -26.66 4.71 -9.95
CA LEU A 498 -27.17 4.18 -11.21
C LEU A 498 -26.05 3.71 -12.14
N ARG A 499 -24.99 4.51 -12.32
CA ARG A 499 -23.82 4.10 -13.13
C ARG A 499 -23.09 2.89 -12.56
N HIS A 500 -23.02 2.77 -11.24
CA HIS A 500 -22.38 1.62 -10.60
C HIS A 500 -23.21 0.35 -10.81
N GLU A 501 -24.54 0.43 -10.65
CA GLU A 501 -25.46 -0.68 -10.90
C GLU A 501 -25.43 -1.12 -12.37
N ASP A 502 -25.41 -0.18 -13.32
CA ASP A 502 -25.29 -0.47 -14.75
C ASP A 502 -23.93 -1.13 -15.08
N ALA A 503 -22.82 -0.62 -14.53
CA ALA A 503 -21.51 -1.23 -14.72
C ALA A 503 -21.41 -2.65 -14.13
N GLU A 504 -22.04 -2.90 -12.97
CA GLU A 504 -22.13 -4.24 -12.41
C GLU A 504 -22.98 -5.18 -13.27
N PHE A 505 -24.12 -4.68 -13.78
CA PHE A 505 -24.98 -5.42 -14.68
C PHE A 505 -24.23 -5.83 -15.94
N GLN A 506 -23.53 -4.90 -16.60
CA GLN A 506 -22.71 -5.18 -17.78
C GLN A 506 -21.62 -6.22 -17.50
N ARG A 507 -20.92 -6.12 -16.36
CA ARG A 507 -19.92 -7.13 -15.95
C ARG A 507 -20.53 -8.53 -15.84
N ARG A 508 -21.75 -8.64 -15.28
CA ARG A 508 -22.44 -9.93 -15.17
C ARG A 508 -22.83 -10.48 -16.53
N VAL A 509 -23.31 -9.64 -17.45
CA VAL A 509 -23.59 -10.02 -18.84
C VAL A 509 -22.33 -10.53 -19.54
N THR A 510 -21.20 -9.82 -19.43
CA THR A 510 -19.92 -10.26 -20.00
C THR A 510 -19.47 -11.62 -19.44
N LEU A 511 -19.57 -11.82 -18.12
CA LEU A 511 -19.22 -13.10 -17.50
C LEU A 511 -20.11 -14.25 -17.99
N LEU A 512 -21.41 -14.02 -18.18
CA LEU A 512 -22.33 -15.03 -18.71
C LEU A 512 -22.02 -15.36 -20.18
N LYS A 513 -21.57 -14.40 -20.97
CA LYS A 513 -21.11 -14.66 -22.33
C LYS A 513 -19.83 -15.51 -22.34
N GLU A 514 -18.82 -15.11 -21.57
CA GLU A 514 -17.50 -15.75 -21.57
C GLU A 514 -17.50 -17.16 -20.97
N TYR A 515 -18.17 -17.35 -19.83
CA TYR A 515 -18.11 -18.62 -19.09
C TYR A 515 -19.24 -19.58 -19.45
N ALA A 516 -20.36 -19.05 -19.89
CA ALA A 516 -21.59 -19.80 -20.10
C ALA A 516 -22.00 -19.88 -21.57
N GLY A 517 -21.32 -19.16 -22.47
CA GLY A 517 -21.61 -19.18 -23.91
C GLY A 517 -22.99 -18.59 -24.25
N LEU A 518 -23.60 -17.85 -23.33
CA LEU A 518 -24.93 -17.28 -23.51
C LEU A 518 -24.84 -16.05 -24.43
N PRO A 519 -25.75 -15.90 -25.42
CA PRO A 519 -25.82 -14.70 -26.24
C PRO A 519 -26.16 -13.47 -25.38
N GLU A 520 -25.52 -12.33 -25.62
CA GLU A 520 -25.78 -11.08 -24.87
C GLU A 520 -27.26 -10.66 -24.94
N ASP A 521 -27.90 -10.88 -26.09
CA ASP A 521 -29.29 -10.50 -26.34
C ASP A 521 -30.32 -11.55 -25.91
N SER A 522 -29.90 -12.66 -25.29
CA SER A 522 -30.85 -13.67 -24.83
C SER A 522 -31.60 -13.17 -23.59
N ILE A 523 -32.92 -13.35 -23.59
CA ILE A 523 -33.81 -13.05 -22.46
C ILE A 523 -33.32 -13.76 -21.18
N LEU A 524 -32.72 -14.94 -21.33
CA LEU A 524 -32.12 -15.67 -20.23
C LEU A 524 -30.87 -14.98 -19.67
N THR A 525 -30.00 -14.44 -20.53
CA THR A 525 -28.78 -13.72 -20.11
C THR A 525 -29.13 -12.49 -19.31
N ILE A 526 -30.11 -11.72 -19.77
CA ILE A 526 -30.58 -10.50 -19.11
C ILE A 526 -31.19 -10.86 -17.75
N ALA A 527 -32.13 -11.82 -17.72
CA ALA A 527 -32.78 -12.24 -16.48
C ALA A 527 -31.84 -12.89 -15.46
N VAL A 528 -30.78 -13.56 -15.93
CA VAL A 528 -29.74 -14.13 -15.06
C VAL A 528 -28.79 -13.04 -14.57
N ALA A 529 -28.42 -12.06 -15.40
CA ALA A 529 -27.54 -10.94 -15.00
C ALA A 529 -28.19 -9.98 -13.99
N GLU A 530 -29.51 -9.76 -14.10
CA GLU A 530 -30.29 -8.95 -13.15
C GLU A 530 -30.29 -9.53 -11.73
N ASN A 531 -30.14 -10.85 -11.58
CA ASN A 531 -30.19 -11.51 -10.27
C ASN A 531 -28.92 -12.30 -9.93
N PRO A 532 -28.12 -11.86 -8.94
CA PRO A 532 -26.88 -12.55 -8.54
C PRO A 532 -27.08 -14.03 -8.18
N LYS A 533 -28.24 -14.39 -7.62
CA LYS A 533 -28.54 -15.78 -7.23
C LYS A 533 -28.68 -16.68 -8.47
N LEU A 534 -29.29 -16.16 -9.54
CA LEU A 534 -29.42 -16.88 -10.80
C LEU A 534 -28.07 -17.04 -11.50
N VAL A 535 -27.19 -16.02 -11.45
CA VAL A 535 -25.81 -16.15 -11.98
C VAL A 535 -25.07 -17.30 -11.30
N GLN A 536 -25.15 -17.38 -9.97
CA GLN A 536 -24.48 -18.42 -9.19
C GLN A 536 -25.05 -19.80 -9.48
N ALA A 537 -26.38 -19.94 -9.48
CA ALA A 537 -27.06 -21.20 -9.75
C ALA A 537 -26.78 -21.69 -11.18
N TYR A 538 -26.82 -20.80 -12.18
CA TYR A 538 -26.47 -21.14 -13.56
C TYR A 538 -25.00 -21.56 -13.68
N THR A 539 -24.07 -20.80 -13.10
CA THR A 539 -22.63 -21.14 -13.12
C THR A 539 -22.36 -22.50 -12.45
N ALA A 540 -23.09 -22.82 -11.37
CA ALA A 540 -23.00 -24.11 -10.69
C ALA A 540 -23.48 -25.26 -11.60
N THR A 541 -24.57 -25.06 -12.37
CA THR A 541 -25.02 -26.08 -13.33
C THR A 541 -23.98 -26.39 -14.40
N MET A 542 -23.25 -25.37 -14.87
CA MET A 542 -22.21 -25.51 -15.91
C MET A 542 -20.93 -26.17 -15.39
N LYS A 543 -20.63 -26.03 -14.09
CA LYS A 543 -19.41 -26.58 -13.46
C LYS A 543 -19.57 -27.99 -12.89
N ALA A 544 -20.80 -28.50 -12.78
CA ALA A 544 -21.05 -29.84 -12.25
C ALA A 544 -20.41 -30.93 -13.13
N LYS A 545 -19.70 -31.87 -12.51
CA LYS A 545 -18.86 -32.86 -13.21
C LYS A 545 -19.59 -34.17 -13.53
N GLY A 546 -20.67 -34.46 -12.80
CA GLY A 546 -21.49 -35.67 -12.98
C GLY A 546 -22.88 -35.38 -13.52
N GLN A 547 -23.47 -36.34 -14.24
CA GLN A 547 -24.81 -36.21 -14.83
C GLN A 547 -25.91 -36.06 -13.76
N ASP A 548 -25.81 -36.79 -12.65
CA ASP A 548 -26.76 -36.70 -11.53
C ASP A 548 -26.65 -35.37 -10.77
N GLU A 549 -25.42 -34.86 -10.61
CA GLU A 549 -25.13 -33.57 -9.99
C GLU A 549 -25.66 -32.43 -10.87
N GLN A 550 -25.44 -32.50 -12.18
CA GLN A 550 -25.99 -31.55 -13.15
C GLN A 550 -27.52 -31.52 -13.12
N LEU A 551 -28.18 -32.68 -13.11
CA LEU A 551 -29.63 -32.78 -13.08
C LEU A 551 -30.22 -32.23 -11.77
N THR A 552 -29.49 -32.39 -10.66
CA THR A 552 -29.86 -31.81 -9.36
C THR A 552 -29.73 -30.28 -9.38
N MET A 553 -28.61 -29.76 -9.90
CA MET A 553 -28.37 -28.32 -10.00
C MET A 553 -29.35 -27.65 -10.98
N GLN A 554 -29.73 -28.31 -12.07
CA GLN A 554 -30.74 -27.79 -13.01
C GLN A 554 -32.12 -27.70 -12.39
N LYS A 555 -32.53 -28.71 -11.61
CA LYS A 555 -33.78 -28.67 -10.85
C LYS A 555 -33.77 -27.52 -9.84
N GLN A 556 -32.63 -27.24 -9.24
CA GLN A 556 -32.47 -26.10 -8.33
C GLN A 556 -32.54 -24.77 -9.09
N PHE A 557 -31.81 -24.62 -10.18
CA PHE A 557 -31.84 -23.41 -11.02
C PHE A 557 -33.25 -23.10 -11.54
N ARG A 558 -33.99 -24.13 -11.98
CA ARG A 558 -35.40 -24.00 -12.37
C ARG A 558 -36.28 -23.48 -11.23
N LYS A 559 -36.13 -24.04 -10.02
CA LYS A 559 -36.86 -23.57 -8.83
C LYS A 559 -36.51 -22.12 -8.49
N ASP A 560 -35.26 -21.73 -8.67
CA ASP A 560 -34.81 -20.35 -8.42
C ASP A 560 -35.43 -19.37 -9.43
N ILE A 561 -35.52 -19.73 -10.72
CA ILE A 561 -36.26 -18.94 -11.73
C ILE A 561 -37.74 -18.83 -11.34
N GLU A 562 -38.40 -19.95 -11.04
CA GLU A 562 -39.82 -19.99 -10.67
C GLU A 562 -40.10 -19.19 -9.38
N SER A 563 -39.15 -19.14 -8.45
CA SER A 563 -39.25 -18.36 -7.21
C SER A 563 -39.08 -16.86 -7.44
N ILE A 564 -38.28 -16.43 -8.42
CA ILE A 564 -37.98 -15.01 -8.66
C ILE A 564 -39.04 -14.37 -9.56
N TYR A 565 -39.45 -15.06 -10.63
CA TYR A 565 -40.36 -14.54 -11.65
C TYR A 565 -41.81 -15.05 -11.51
N GLY A 566 -42.07 -15.87 -10.49
CA GLY A 566 -43.37 -16.42 -10.16
C GLY A 566 -43.72 -17.68 -10.96
N VAL A 567 -44.46 -18.58 -10.33
CA VAL A 567 -44.95 -19.82 -10.96
C VAL A 567 -46.09 -19.45 -11.92
N ASN A 568 -45.94 -19.81 -13.20
CA ASN A 568 -46.93 -19.62 -14.29
C ASN A 568 -47.04 -18.23 -14.93
N THR A 569 -46.01 -17.38 -14.87
CA THR A 569 -45.97 -16.21 -15.75
C THR A 569 -45.46 -16.58 -17.15
N LYS A 570 -45.93 -15.87 -18.18
CA LYS A 570 -45.45 -16.05 -19.56
C LYS A 570 -43.93 -15.87 -19.65
N GLN A 571 -43.40 -14.90 -18.90
CA GLN A 571 -41.97 -14.62 -18.78
C GLN A 571 -41.21 -15.79 -18.15
N THR A 572 -41.69 -16.37 -17.04
CA THR A 572 -41.08 -17.58 -16.44
C THR A 572 -41.05 -18.73 -17.44
N HIS A 573 -42.12 -18.93 -18.21
CA HIS A 573 -42.18 -20.01 -19.20
C HIS A 573 -41.17 -19.80 -20.35
N GLU A 574 -41.08 -18.59 -20.88
CA GLU A 574 -40.10 -18.22 -21.92
C GLU A 574 -38.66 -18.39 -21.41
N LEU A 575 -38.37 -17.97 -20.17
CA LEU A 575 -37.08 -18.16 -19.51
C LEU A 575 -36.71 -19.63 -19.34
N LEU A 576 -37.65 -20.47 -18.92
CA LEU A 576 -37.41 -21.90 -18.73
C LEU A 576 -37.21 -22.64 -20.07
N ILE A 577 -37.93 -22.25 -21.13
CA ILE A 577 -37.74 -22.79 -22.48
C ILE A 577 -36.34 -22.43 -22.99
N GLU A 578 -35.94 -21.18 -22.86
CA GLU A 578 -34.64 -20.72 -23.31
C GLU A 578 -33.50 -21.35 -22.47
N ALA A 579 -33.68 -21.49 -21.15
CA ALA A 579 -32.75 -22.21 -20.29
C ALA A 579 -32.56 -23.66 -20.72
N ALA A 580 -33.66 -24.38 -21.02
CA ALA A 580 -33.60 -25.75 -21.48
C ALA A 580 -32.90 -25.87 -22.85
N ARG A 581 -33.18 -24.94 -23.78
CA ARG A 581 -32.54 -24.88 -25.10
C ARG A 581 -31.03 -24.65 -24.99
N GLN A 582 -30.61 -23.68 -24.18
CA GLN A 582 -29.19 -23.32 -24.02
C GLN A 582 -28.41 -24.44 -23.32
N LEU A 583 -28.93 -24.97 -22.21
CA LEU A 583 -28.33 -26.11 -21.51
C LEU A 583 -28.25 -27.35 -22.44
N GLY A 584 -29.30 -27.64 -23.21
CA GLY A 584 -29.31 -28.73 -24.19
C GLY A 584 -28.22 -28.60 -25.25
N SER A 585 -27.98 -27.39 -25.77
CA SER A 585 -26.94 -27.12 -26.77
C SER A 585 -25.51 -27.32 -26.23
N VAL A 586 -25.29 -27.01 -24.95
CA VAL A 586 -24.01 -27.23 -24.27
C VAL A 586 -23.74 -28.72 -24.10
N TYR A 587 -24.76 -29.51 -23.75
CA TYR A 587 -24.60 -30.96 -23.60
C TYR A 587 -24.33 -31.68 -24.92
N THR A 588 -24.97 -31.25 -26.01
CA THR A 588 -24.68 -31.83 -27.34
C THR A 588 -23.25 -31.50 -27.79
N ALA A 589 -22.77 -30.29 -27.52
CA ALA A 589 -21.37 -29.91 -27.79
C ALA A 589 -20.36 -30.70 -26.94
N GLN A 590 -20.64 -30.90 -25.64
CA GLN A 590 -19.77 -31.70 -24.76
C GLN A 590 -19.74 -33.19 -25.15
N ALA A 591 -20.87 -33.77 -25.58
CA ALA A 591 -20.93 -35.14 -26.07
C ALA A 591 -20.14 -35.31 -27.38
N ALA A 592 -20.24 -34.35 -28.31
CA ALA A 592 -19.48 -34.35 -29.56
C ALA A 592 -17.96 -34.25 -29.31
N GLY A 593 -17.52 -33.40 -28.37
CA GLY A 593 -16.11 -33.27 -28.00
C GLY A 593 -15.51 -34.53 -27.39
N LYS A 594 -16.27 -35.25 -26.54
CA LYS A 594 -15.83 -36.56 -25.98
C LYS A 594 -15.68 -37.62 -27.07
N HIS A 595 -16.57 -37.64 -28.07
CA HIS A 595 -16.45 -38.55 -29.20
C HIS A 595 -15.20 -38.27 -30.05
N GLN A 596 -14.86 -37.00 -30.32
CA GLN A 596 -13.64 -36.63 -31.04
C GLN A 596 -12.36 -36.99 -30.27
N ALA A 597 -12.34 -36.78 -28.95
CA ALA A 597 -11.21 -37.17 -28.10
C ALA A 597 -10.97 -38.70 -28.10
N SER A 598 -12.06 -39.49 -28.03
CA SER A 598 -11.96 -40.95 -28.10
C SER A 598 -11.49 -41.48 -29.47
N GLN A 599 -11.82 -40.78 -30.56
CA GLN A 599 -11.34 -41.10 -31.90
C GLN A 599 -9.85 -40.74 -32.09
N ALA A 600 -9.38 -39.66 -31.45
CA ALA A 600 -7.97 -39.27 -31.47
C ALA A 600 -7.10 -40.27 -30.68
N GLU A 601 -7.56 -40.77 -29.53
CA GLU A 601 -6.86 -41.83 -28.78
C GLU A 601 -6.83 -43.16 -29.55
N ALA A 602 -7.91 -43.52 -30.26
CA ALA A 602 -7.95 -44.72 -31.09
C ALA A 602 -6.95 -44.65 -32.28
N ALA A 603 -6.75 -43.46 -32.87
CA ALA A 603 -5.81 -43.25 -33.97
C ALA A 603 -4.33 -43.36 -33.55
N ILE A 604 -4.00 -42.97 -32.31
CA ILE A 604 -2.63 -43.09 -31.75
C ILE A 604 -2.25 -44.56 -31.49
N THR A 605 -3.23 -45.44 -31.27
CA THR A 605 -3.00 -46.84 -30.91
C THR A 605 -2.76 -47.76 -32.12
N GLN A 606 -2.91 -47.26 -33.36
CA GLN A 606 -2.81 -48.08 -34.59
C GLN A 606 -1.54 -47.87 -35.44
N GLN A 607 -0.50 -47.17 -34.96
CA GLN A 607 0.77 -47.10 -35.70
C GLN A 607 1.55 -48.45 -35.63
N PRO A 608 1.95 -49.05 -36.76
CA PRO A 608 2.72 -50.29 -36.76
C PRO A 608 4.15 -50.05 -36.28
N ARG A 609 4.63 -50.95 -35.42
CA ARG A 609 5.99 -50.96 -34.86
C ARG A 609 6.96 -51.50 -35.92
N GLU A 610 7.71 -50.63 -36.59
CA GLU A 610 8.81 -51.06 -37.47
C GLU A 610 9.98 -51.61 -36.63
N LEU A 611 10.44 -52.82 -36.98
CA LEU A 611 11.60 -53.48 -36.36
C LEU A 611 12.91 -52.85 -36.86
N PRO A 612 13.91 -52.63 -35.98
CA PRO A 612 15.20 -52.11 -36.38
C PRO A 612 16.05 -53.21 -37.05
N THR A 613 16.51 -52.94 -38.28
CA THR A 613 17.54 -53.71 -38.98
C THR A 613 18.92 -53.38 -38.43
N SER A 614 19.69 -54.43 -38.10
CA SER A 614 21.09 -54.37 -37.68
C SER A 614 22.01 -54.07 -38.88
N PRO A 615 23.03 -53.20 -38.76
CA PRO A 615 24.09 -53.12 -39.76
C PRO A 615 25.16 -54.18 -39.47
N ALA A 616 25.59 -54.84 -40.54
CA ALA A 616 26.66 -55.82 -40.57
C ALA A 616 28.03 -55.17 -40.71
N ASN A 617 29.03 -55.92 -40.25
CA ASN A 617 30.48 -55.73 -40.38
C ASN A 617 30.94 -55.25 -41.77
N GLU A 618 31.85 -54.28 -41.78
CA GLU A 618 32.96 -54.24 -42.74
C GLU A 618 34.28 -54.04 -42.00
N LYS A 619 35.21 -54.97 -42.26
CA LYS A 619 36.60 -54.98 -41.83
C LYS A 619 37.42 -54.25 -42.89
N GLU A 620 38.35 -53.40 -42.48
CA GLU A 620 39.66 -53.28 -43.15
C GLU A 620 40.78 -53.25 -42.09
N THR A 621 41.68 -54.22 -42.24
CA THR A 621 43.00 -54.46 -41.61
C THR A 621 43.12 -54.63 -40.09
#